data_AF-A0A2W5HJ37-F1
#
_entry.id   AF-A0A2W5HJ37-F1
#
_cell.length_a   1.000
_cell.length_b   1.000
_cell.length_c   1.000
_cell.angle_alpha   90.00
_cell.angle_beta   90.00
_cell.angle_gamma   90.00
#
_symmetry.space_group_name_H-M   'P 1'
#
loop_
_entity.id
_entity.type
_entity.pdbx_description
1 polymer ?
#
loop_
_entity_poly.entity_id
_entity_poly.type
_entity_poly.pdbx_seq_one_letter_code
_entity_poly.pdbx_strand_id
1 'polypeptide(L)' 'MPNTTTPCILLDSAAIKKVAPVSNMTLWRWMRDGKFPSPLKVAGRNFWKSDEIEAWINDLSAKRHVHMAIPGKVA' A
#
# COMPACT_ATOMS: atom_id res chain seq x y z
N MET A 1 -5.40 10.08 25.94
CA MET A 1 -5.53 10.35 24.49
C MET A 1 -4.49 9.48 23.80
N PRO A 2 -4.84 8.47 23.01
CA PRO A 2 -3.80 7.68 22.36
C PRO A 2 -3.31 8.44 21.13
N ASN A 3 -2.24 9.23 21.31
CA ASN A 3 -1.32 9.53 20.22
C ASN A 3 -0.61 8.23 19.85
N THR A 4 -1.28 7.35 19.11
CA THR A 4 -0.60 6.22 18.45
C THR A 4 0.27 6.80 17.34
N THR A 5 1.40 7.39 17.73
CA THR A 5 2.52 7.65 16.85
C THR A 5 3.05 6.28 16.45
N THR A 6 2.43 5.67 15.43
CA THR A 6 3.05 4.56 14.71
C THR A 6 4.46 5.02 14.38
N PRO A 7 5.51 4.29 14.81
CA PRO A 7 6.87 4.71 14.51
C PRO A 7 7.03 4.74 12.99
N CYS A 8 7.25 5.94 12.45
CA CYS A 8 7.52 6.18 11.03
C CYS A 8 8.87 5.55 10.68
N ILE A 9 8.88 4.25 10.44
CA ILE A 9 10.03 3.52 9.93
C ILE A 9 10.09 3.68 8.41
N LEU A 10 11.30 3.75 7.88
CA LEU A 10 11.52 3.73 6.44
C LEU A 10 11.70 2.30 5.97
N LEU A 11 10.77 1.85 5.13
CA LEU A 11 10.79 0.57 4.45
C LEU A 11 11.63 0.69 3.19
N ASP A 12 12.54 -0.26 3.00
CA ASP A 12 13.32 -0.37 1.78
C ASP A 12 12.58 -1.19 0.71
N SER A 13 13.15 -1.27 -0.49
CA SER A 13 12.54 -2.02 -1.59
C SER A 13 12.33 -3.51 -1.26
N ALA A 14 13.19 -4.13 -0.44
CA ALA A 14 13.02 -5.52 -0.04
C ALA A 14 11.83 -5.70 0.90
N ALA A 15 11.64 -4.80 1.87
CA ALA A 15 10.46 -4.82 2.74
C ALA A 15 9.16 -4.61 1.94
N ILE A 16 9.14 -3.68 0.99
CA ILE A 16 7.96 -3.47 0.12
C ILE A 16 7.58 -4.72 -0.66
N LYS A 17 8.56 -5.48 -1.17
CA LYS A 17 8.28 -6.75 -1.86
C LYS A 17 7.68 -7.82 -0.96
N LYS A 18 7.94 -7.77 0.35
CA LYS A 18 7.29 -8.69 1.31
C LYS A 18 5.84 -8.31 1.55
N VAL A 19 5.52 -7.01 1.55
CA VAL A 19 4.15 -6.50 1.74
C VAL A 19 3.32 -6.71 0.46
N ALA A 20 3.88 -6.37 -0.70
CA ALA A 20 3.25 -6.54 -2.00
C ALA A 20 4.18 -7.37 -2.90
N PRO A 21 4.01 -8.70 -2.96
CA PRO A 21 4.85 -9.59 -3.76
C PRO A 21 4.50 -9.48 -5.26
N VAL A 22 4.83 -8.34 -5.86
CA VAL A 22 4.65 -8.05 -7.28
C VAL A 22 5.99 -7.79 -7.96
N SER A 23 6.04 -7.98 -9.28
CA SER A 23 7.23 -7.66 -10.07
C SER A 23 7.56 -6.16 -10.01
N ASN A 24 8.85 -5.81 -10.11
CA ASN A 24 9.31 -4.40 -10.11
C ASN A 24 8.56 -3.55 -11.16
N MET A 25 8.25 -4.13 -12.32
CA MET A 25 7.52 -3.45 -13.40
C MET A 25 6.08 -3.10 -13.00
N THR A 26 5.40 -3.99 -12.28
CA THR A 26 4.06 -3.76 -11.74
C THR A 26 4.08 -2.68 -10.67
N LEU A 27 5.05 -2.75 -9.76
CA LEU A 27 5.26 -1.72 -8.74
C LEU A 27 5.51 -0.35 -9.40
N TRP A 28 6.34 -0.30 -10.44
CA TRP A 28 6.61 0.92 -11.20
C TRP A 28 5.36 1.47 -11.89
N ARG A 29 4.52 0.60 -12.49
CA ARG A 29 3.23 1.01 -13.05
C ARG A 29 2.33 1.61 -11.98
N TRP A 30 2.21 0.98 -10.81
CA TRP A 30 1.37 1.53 -9.73
C TRP A 30 1.89 2.85 -9.18
N MET A 31 3.21 3.02 -9.08
CA MET A 31 3.80 4.32 -8.73
C MET A 31 3.48 5.39 -9.79
N ARG A 32 3.54 5.03 -11.07
CA ARG A 32 3.20 5.94 -12.19
C ARG A 32 1.72 6.28 -12.23
N ASP A 33 0.85 5.31 -12.00
CA ASP A 33 -0.62 5.46 -11.97
C ASP A 33 -1.12 6.14 -10.68
N GLY A 34 -0.24 6.48 -9.73
CA GLY A 34 -0.62 7.06 -8.44
C GLY A 34 -1.39 6.09 -7.53
N LYS A 35 -1.36 4.79 -7.85
CA LYS A 35 -2.01 3.73 -7.08
C LYS A 35 -1.15 3.22 -5.93
N PHE A 36 0.13 3.55 -5.90
CA PHE A 36 1.07 3.16 -4.85
C PHE A 36 1.85 4.39 -4.38
N PRO A 37 2.18 4.51 -3.08
CA PRO A 37 2.88 5.68 -2.55
C PRO A 37 4.24 5.90 -3.21
N SER A 38 4.57 7.18 -3.39
CA SER A 38 5.81 7.58 -4.05
C SER A 38 7.03 7.28 -3.18
N PRO A 39 8.13 6.77 -3.77
CA PRO A 39 9.35 6.51 -3.01
C PRO A 39 10.04 7.82 -2.62
N LEU A 40 10.49 7.89 -1.37
CA LEU A 40 11.47 8.85 -0.90
C LEU A 40 12.87 8.40 -1.34
N LYS A 41 13.56 9.25 -2.10
CA LYS A 41 14.96 9.00 -2.47
C LYS A 41 15.89 9.45 -1.36
N VAL A 42 16.55 8.51 -0.70
CA VAL A 42 17.58 8.77 0.32
C VAL A 42 18.89 8.13 -0.14
N ALA A 43 19.93 8.94 -0.33
CA ALA A 43 21.26 8.49 -0.77
C ALA A 43 21.24 7.57 -2.02
N GLY A 44 20.36 7.85 -2.99
CA GLY A 44 20.24 7.07 -4.23
C GLY A 44 19.41 5.78 -4.10
N ARG A 45 18.86 5.48 -2.92
CA ARG A 45 17.95 4.34 -2.69
C ARG A 45 16.53 4.82 -2.47
N ASN A 46 15.57 3.97 -2.83
CA ASN A 46 14.14 4.20 -2.67
C ASN A 46 13.67 3.67 -1.31
N PHE A 47 13.03 4.54 -0.54
CA PHE A 47 12.41 4.23 0.74
C PHE A 47 10.95 4.66 0.75
N TRP A 48 10.16 4.02 1.59
CA TRP A 48 8.75 4.34 1.79
C TRP A 48 8.47 4.44 3.28
N LYS A 49 7.58 5.34 3.69
CA LYS A 49 7.16 5.40 5.10
C LYS A 49 6.20 4.25 5.38
N SER A 50 6.36 3.59 6.53
CA SER A 50 5.40 2.58 6.98
C SER A 50 3.97 3.10 7.02
N ASP A 51 3.78 4.32 7.52
CA ASP A 51 2.48 4.99 7.64
C ASP A 51 1.75 5.12 6.28
N GLU A 52 2.45 5.53 5.22
CA GLU A 52 1.87 5.64 3.87
C GLU A 52 1.49 4.27 3.30
N ILE A 53 2.26 3.24 3.61
CA ILE A 53 1.99 1.86 3.16
C ILE A 53 0.79 1.28 3.91
N GLU A 54 0.68 1.51 5.22
CA GLU A 54 -0.48 1.11 6.01
C GLU A 54 -1.76 1.80 5.53
N ALA A 55 -1.71 3.11 5.28
CA ALA A 55 -2.82 3.86 4.71
C ALA A 55 -3.25 3.31 3.34
N TRP A 56 -2.28 2.94 2.49
CA TRP A 56 -2.54 2.31 1.21
C TRP A 56 -3.23 0.94 1.35
N ILE A 57 -2.78 0.09 2.27
CA ILE A 57 -3.42 -1.21 2.55
C ILE A 57 -4.86 -1.00 3.04
N ASN A 58 -5.08 -0.01 3.90
CA ASN A 58 -6.40 0.32 4.42
C ASN A 58 -7.34 0.81 3.31
N ASP A 59 -6.86 1.67 2.41
CA ASP A 59 -7.59 2.13 1.23
C ASP A 59 -7.95 0.96 0.29
N LEU A 60 -7.04 -0.01 0.09
CA LEU A 60 -7.35 -1.23 -0.67
C LEU A 60 -8.44 -2.07 0.01
N SER A 61 -8.39 -2.20 1.34
CA SER A 61 -9.42 -2.89 2.12
C SER A 61 -10.79 -2.21 1.96
N ALA A 62 -10.82 -0.88 2.05
CA ALA A 62 -12.03 -0.08 1.85
C ALA A 62 -12.57 -0.19 0.41
N LYS A 63 -11.70 -0.16 -0.61
CA LYS A 63 -12.08 -0.35 -2.02
C LYS A 63 -12.64 -1.74 -2.30
N ARG A 64 -12.15 -2.77 -1.59
CA ARG A 64 -12.70 -4.13 -1.69
C ARG A 64 -14.12 -4.23 -1.12
N HIS A 65 -14.52 -3.29 -0.26
CA HIS A 65 -15.80 -3.27 0.44
C HIS A 65 -16.94 -2.54 -0.31
N VAL A 66 -16.89 -2.48 -1.64
CA VAL A 66 -17.97 -1.93 -2.49
C VAL A 66 -18.54 -2.97 -3.49
N HIS A 67 -18.06 -4.22 -3.51
CA HIS A 67 -18.61 -5.27 -4.38
C HIS A 67 -19.19 -6.50 -3.65
N MET A 68 -19.80 -6.33 -2.47
CA MET A 68 -20.59 -7.42 -1.87
C MET A 68 -22.04 -7.01 -1.66
N ALA A 69 -22.69 -6.61 -2.75
CA ALA A 69 -24.09 -6.91 -2.97
C ALA A 69 -24.14 -8.14 -3.89
N ILE A 70 -24.26 -9.34 -3.30
CA ILE A 70 -24.68 -10.52 -4.04
C ILE A 70 -26.21 -10.45 -4.09
N PRO A 71 -26.85 -10.19 -5.25
CA PRO A 71 -28.30 -10.29 -5.35
C PRO A 71 -28.70 -11.75 -5.16
N GLY A 72 -29.70 -11.95 -4.30
CA GLY A 72 -30.59 -13.11 -4.22
C GLY A 72 -30.07 -14.47 -4.68
N LYS A 73 -29.77 -15.36 -3.73
CA LYS A 73 -29.95 -16.78 -3.97
C LYS A 73 -31.47 -17.05 -3.98
N VAL A 74 -32.04 -17.03 -5.18
CA VAL A 74 -33.40 -17.50 -5.48
C VAL A 74 -33.44 -19.04 -5.43
N ALA A 75 -34.58 -19.53 -4.93
CA ALA A 75 -35.15 -20.89 -4.98
C ALA A 75 -34.37 -22.04 -4.33
#